data_AF-A0AAJ2KD47-F1
#
_entry.id   AF-A0AAJ2KD47-F1
#
_cell.length_a   1.000
_cell.length_b   1.000
_cell.length_c   1.000
_cell.angle_alpha   90.00
_cell.angle_beta   90.00
_cell.angle_gamma   90.00
#
_symmetry.space_group_name_H-M   'P 1'
#
loop_
_entity.id
_entity.type
_entity.pdbx_description
1 polymer ?
#
loop_
_entity_poly.entity_id
_entity_poly.type
_entity_poly.pdbx_seq_one_letter_code
_entity_poly.pdbx_strand_id
1 'polypeptide(L)'
;MKANELSKMLRQTATLLDMYDDKDIHHILSDLTKLKSQNLEKRTETPRRKAQVEQLDKAKLNELSNWLRHASLEEVQNSMEVDSFFKSGENVRALAKLIGLSVSTRQSRDALIQTLLSHLDRTRMHRTISERDRSIEEPSRSANTSAEETEQSSEGATSKSG
;
A
#
# COMPACT_ATOMS: atom_id res chain seq x y z
N MET A 1 -55.89 -0.22 -1.28
CA MET A 1 -55.66 1.14 -1.83
C MET A 1 -56.89 1.99 -1.59
N LYS A 2 -56.72 3.22 -1.12
CA LYS A 2 -57.82 4.19 -1.00
C LYS A 2 -58.04 4.90 -2.33
N ALA A 3 -59.26 5.35 -2.63
CA ALA A 3 -59.59 6.04 -3.88
C ALA A 3 -58.68 7.26 -4.17
N ASN A 4 -58.22 7.93 -3.12
CA ASN A 4 -57.28 9.06 -3.21
C ASN A 4 -55.86 8.63 -3.64
N GLU A 5 -55.42 7.41 -3.29
CA GLU A 5 -54.12 6.89 -3.76
C GLU A 5 -54.21 6.49 -5.24
N LEU A 6 -55.35 5.91 -5.65
CA LEU A 6 -55.60 5.57 -7.04
C LEU A 6 -55.66 6.83 -7.93
N SER A 7 -56.35 7.88 -7.47
CA SER A 7 -56.42 9.13 -8.24
C SER A 7 -55.06 9.82 -8.39
N LYS A 8 -54.19 9.73 -7.37
CA LYS A 8 -52.81 10.22 -7.45
C LYS A 8 -51.97 9.41 -8.44
N MET A 9 -52.06 8.08 -8.40
CA MET A 9 -51.35 7.20 -9.33
C MET A 9 -51.78 7.45 -10.79
N LEU A 10 -53.08 7.62 -11.03
CA LEU A 10 -53.61 7.92 -12.37
C LEU A 10 -53.13 9.28 -12.88
N ARG A 11 -53.09 10.31 -12.02
CA ARG A 11 -52.52 11.62 -12.39
C ARG A 11 -51.05 11.53 -12.75
N GLN A 12 -50.26 10.80 -11.94
CA GLN A 12 -48.83 10.60 -12.23
C GLN A 12 -48.60 9.83 -13.53
N THR A 13 -49.45 8.85 -13.81
CA THR A 13 -49.39 8.08 -15.06
C THR A 13 -49.75 8.95 -16.26
N ALA A 14 -50.77 9.80 -16.15
CA ALA A 14 -51.13 10.77 -17.19
C ALA A 14 -49.99 11.75 -17.48
N THR A 15 -49.40 12.35 -16.43
CA THR A 15 -48.24 13.24 -16.60
C THR A 15 -47.04 12.54 -17.23
N LEU A 16 -46.78 11.27 -16.88
CA LEU A 16 -45.73 10.49 -17.52
C LEU A 16 -46.04 10.25 -19.01
N LEU A 17 -47.29 10.02 -19.37
CA LEU A 17 -47.69 9.81 -20.76
C LEU A 17 -47.60 11.11 -21.58
N ASP A 18 -47.98 12.25 -21.01
CA ASP A 18 -47.86 13.58 -21.62
C ASP A 18 -46.39 13.97 -21.90
N MET A 19 -45.43 13.40 -21.18
CA MET A 19 -43.99 13.65 -21.46
C MET A 19 -43.48 12.91 -22.71
N TYR A 20 -44.23 11.93 -23.21
CA TYR A 20 -43.88 11.10 -24.35
C TYR A 20 -44.88 11.35 -25.49
N ASP A 21 -44.96 12.61 -25.94
CA ASP A 21 -45.78 13.00 -27.08
C ASP A 21 -45.44 12.15 -28.33
N ASP A 22 -46.49 11.68 -29.02
CA ASP A 22 -46.45 10.89 -30.28
C ASP A 22 -45.69 9.56 -30.25
N LYS A 23 -45.53 8.94 -29.07
CA LYS A 23 -44.85 7.64 -28.94
C LYS A 23 -45.79 6.51 -28.55
N ASP A 24 -45.60 5.35 -29.18
CA ASP A 24 -46.33 4.13 -28.82
C ASP A 24 -46.06 3.73 -27.36
N ILE A 25 -47.09 3.23 -26.68
CA ILE A 25 -47.00 2.73 -25.30
C ILE A 25 -45.89 1.68 -25.16
N HIS A 26 -45.69 0.84 -26.18
CA HIS A 26 -44.59 -0.13 -26.22
C HIS A 26 -43.20 0.53 -26.18
N HIS A 27 -43.03 1.67 -26.84
CA HIS A 27 -41.79 2.44 -26.81
C HIS A 27 -41.55 3.04 -25.42
N ILE A 28 -42.59 3.60 -24.81
CA ILE A 28 -42.53 4.18 -23.45
C ILE A 28 -42.15 3.10 -22.43
N LEU A 29 -42.77 1.93 -22.48
CA LEU A 29 -42.47 0.81 -21.57
C LEU A 29 -41.06 0.24 -21.79
N SER A 30 -40.61 0.16 -23.05
CA SER A 30 -39.23 -0.24 -23.38
C SER A 30 -38.22 0.75 -22.83
N ASP A 31 -38.49 2.05 -22.98
CA ASP A 31 -37.64 3.12 -22.46
C ASP A 31 -37.60 3.15 -20.93
N LEU A 32 -38.74 2.96 -20.26
CA LEU A 32 -38.81 2.84 -18.80
C LEU A 32 -38.02 1.63 -18.29
N THR A 33 -38.07 0.51 -19.03
CA THR A 33 -37.32 -0.71 -18.71
C THR A 33 -35.82 -0.49 -18.93
N LYS A 34 -35.43 0.17 -20.01
CA LYS A 34 -34.04 0.58 -20.28
C LYS A 34 -33.54 1.54 -19.21
N LEU A 35 -34.31 2.55 -18.84
CA LEU A 35 -33.98 3.49 -17.79
C LEU A 35 -33.81 2.78 -16.46
N LYS A 36 -34.68 1.82 -16.11
CA LYS A 36 -34.53 1.00 -14.90
C LYS A 36 -33.27 0.13 -14.96
N SER A 37 -32.95 -0.49 -16.10
CA SER A 37 -31.72 -1.28 -16.25
C SER A 37 -30.46 -0.42 -16.12
N GLN A 38 -30.42 0.74 -16.76
CA GLN A 38 -29.33 1.71 -16.63
C GLN A 38 -29.26 2.30 -15.23
N ASN A 39 -30.39 2.49 -14.54
CA ASN A 39 -30.38 2.98 -13.15
C ASN A 39 -29.96 1.88 -12.17
N LEU A 40 -30.23 0.61 -12.47
CA LEU A 40 -29.74 -0.53 -11.70
C LEU A 40 -28.22 -0.68 -11.88
N GLU A 41 -27.72 -0.59 -13.11
CA GLU A 41 -26.29 -0.51 -13.41
C GLU A 41 -25.65 0.69 -12.70
N LYS A 42 -26.27 1.87 -12.77
CA LYS A 42 -25.81 3.08 -12.08
C LYS A 42 -25.93 3.04 -10.55
N ARG A 43 -26.85 2.26 -9.98
CA ARG A 43 -26.94 2.04 -8.52
C ARG A 43 -25.96 0.99 -8.02
N THR A 44 -25.54 0.05 -8.86
CA THR A 44 -24.31 -0.73 -8.64
C THR A 44 -23.04 0.07 -8.94
N GLU A 45 -23.15 1.18 -9.67
CA GLU A 45 -22.11 2.21 -9.79
C GLU A 45 -22.34 3.36 -8.80
N THR A 46 -22.30 3.07 -7.50
CA THR A 46 -21.60 4.00 -6.61
C THR A 46 -20.26 4.34 -7.27
N PRO A 47 -19.82 5.61 -7.34
CA PRO A 47 -18.82 6.09 -8.29
C PRO A 47 -17.63 5.14 -8.35
N ARG A 48 -17.64 4.28 -9.36
CA ARG A 48 -16.66 3.21 -9.53
C ARG A 48 -15.43 3.82 -10.21
N ARG A 49 -14.81 4.81 -9.55
CA ARG A 49 -13.36 5.06 -9.63
C ARG A 49 -12.58 4.02 -8.81
N LYS A 50 -13.12 2.81 -8.65
CA LYS A 50 -12.56 1.68 -7.92
C LYS A 50 -12.86 0.41 -8.70
N ALA A 51 -12.13 0.22 -9.79
CA ALA A 51 -12.03 -1.09 -10.46
C ALA A 51 -10.91 -1.12 -11.51
N GLN A 52 -10.37 0.03 -11.94
CA GLN A 52 -9.17 0.05 -12.80
C GLN A 52 -7.86 0.38 -12.06
N VAL A 53 -7.92 0.79 -10.78
CA VAL A 53 -6.72 1.09 -9.97
C VAL A 53 -6.40 -0.04 -8.96
N GLU A 54 -7.27 -1.05 -8.82
CA GLU A 54 -7.08 -2.15 -7.85
C GLU A 54 -6.23 -3.32 -8.36
N GLN A 55 -5.86 -3.31 -9.64
CA GLN A 55 -4.66 -3.99 -10.13
C GLN A 55 -3.53 -2.96 -10.28
N LEU A 56 -3.29 -2.17 -9.23
CA LEU A 56 -1.95 -1.65 -9.02
C LEU A 56 -1.07 -2.89 -8.91
N ASP A 57 -0.20 -3.11 -9.89
CA ASP A 57 0.70 -4.25 -9.95
C ASP A 57 1.44 -4.36 -8.61
N LYS A 58 0.96 -5.24 -7.72
CA LYS A 58 1.53 -5.40 -6.38
C LYS A 58 3.00 -5.80 -6.49
N ALA A 59 3.35 -6.52 -7.57
CA ALA A 59 4.72 -6.81 -7.96
C ALA A 59 5.54 -5.54 -8.18
N LYS A 60 5.05 -4.62 -9.03
CA LYS A 60 5.71 -3.33 -9.29
C LYS A 60 5.82 -2.46 -8.04
N LEU A 61 4.81 -2.48 -7.16
CA LEU A 61 4.84 -1.73 -5.90
C LEU A 61 5.88 -2.28 -4.91
N ASN A 62 6.04 -3.60 -4.85
CA ASN A 62 7.06 -4.24 -4.02
C ASN A 62 8.46 -4.01 -4.56
N GLU A 63 8.67 -4.11 -5.88
CA GLU A 63 9.94 -3.73 -6.51
C GLU A 63 10.29 -2.28 -6.20
N LEU A 64 9.31 -1.39 -6.31
CA LEU A 64 9.52 0.04 -6.08
C LEU A 64 9.79 0.35 -4.60
N SER A 65 9.17 -0.39 -3.67
CA SER A 65 9.52 -0.32 -2.25
C SER A 65 10.96 -0.77 -1.97
N ASN A 66 11.39 -1.86 -2.60
CA ASN A 66 12.76 -2.34 -2.49
C ASN A 66 13.75 -1.35 -3.10
N TRP A 67 13.40 -0.75 -4.23
CA TRP A 67 14.17 0.32 -4.86
C TRP A 67 14.28 1.55 -3.94
N LEU A 68 13.18 1.99 -3.30
CA LEU A 68 13.20 3.11 -2.34
C LEU A 68 14.18 2.89 -1.19
N ARG A 69 14.41 1.64 -0.77
CA ARG A 69 15.38 1.34 0.29
C ARG A 69 16.83 1.61 -0.13
N HIS A 70 17.15 1.54 -1.41
CA HIS A 70 18.51 1.63 -1.95
C HIS A 70 18.79 2.91 -2.76
N ALA A 71 17.77 3.55 -3.32
CA ALA A 71 17.91 4.74 -4.19
C ALA A 71 18.34 6.01 -3.42
N SER A 72 19.04 6.95 -4.03
CA SER A 72 19.35 8.23 -3.35
C SER A 72 18.08 9.09 -3.16
N LEU A 73 18.11 10.04 -2.20
CA LEU A 73 16.97 10.94 -1.97
C LEU A 73 16.64 11.77 -3.23
N GLU A 74 17.67 12.20 -3.96
CA GLU A 74 17.54 12.94 -5.21
C GLU A 74 16.94 12.07 -6.33
N GLU A 75 17.34 10.80 -6.43
CA GLU A 75 16.77 9.84 -7.38
C GLU A 75 15.30 9.56 -7.08
N VAL A 76 14.94 9.42 -5.80
CA VAL A 76 13.54 9.23 -5.37
C VAL A 76 12.71 10.46 -5.73
N GLN A 77 13.19 11.66 -5.43
CA GLN A 77 12.48 12.88 -5.78
C GLN A 77 12.28 13.01 -7.30
N ASN A 78 13.34 12.81 -8.08
CA ASN A 78 13.28 12.90 -9.54
C ASN A 78 12.35 11.84 -10.14
N SER A 79 12.40 10.60 -9.65
CA SER A 79 11.48 9.54 -10.07
C SER A 79 10.02 9.87 -9.75
N MET A 80 9.74 10.48 -8.60
CA MET A 80 8.39 10.90 -8.20
C MET A 80 7.84 12.06 -9.01
N GLU A 81 8.70 12.90 -9.60
CA GLU A 81 8.31 14.01 -10.46
C GLU A 81 8.14 13.59 -11.93
N VAL A 82 9.03 12.72 -12.42
CA VAL A 82 9.10 12.31 -13.83
C VAL A 82 8.16 11.14 -14.16
N ASP A 83 8.04 10.16 -13.28
CA ASP A 83 7.26 8.96 -13.59
C ASP A 83 5.75 9.27 -13.57
N SER A 84 5.10 8.93 -14.69
CA SER A 84 3.65 8.92 -14.85
C SER A 84 2.92 8.18 -13.72
N PHE A 85 3.56 7.18 -13.12
CA PHE A 85 3.02 6.40 -12.01
C PHE A 85 2.75 7.26 -10.76
N PHE A 86 3.59 8.25 -10.46
CA PHE A 86 3.45 9.09 -9.27
C PHE A 86 2.63 10.36 -9.49
N LYS A 87 2.13 10.59 -10.71
CA LYS A 87 1.17 11.68 -10.97
C LYS A 87 -0.11 11.53 -10.14
N SER A 88 -0.50 10.29 -9.83
CA SER A 88 -1.62 10.02 -8.93
C SER A 88 -1.17 10.05 -7.46
N GLY A 89 -1.80 10.92 -6.66
CA GLY A 89 -1.60 10.93 -5.20
C GLY A 89 -2.02 9.63 -4.51
N GLU A 90 -2.87 8.81 -5.14
CA GLU A 90 -3.24 7.49 -4.62
C GLU A 90 -2.07 6.49 -4.69
N ASN A 91 -1.28 6.54 -5.75
CA ASN A 91 -0.13 5.65 -5.94
C ASN A 91 1.00 6.01 -4.96
N VAL A 92 1.23 7.31 -4.76
CA VAL A 92 2.15 7.81 -3.72
C VAL A 92 1.71 7.34 -2.34
N ARG A 93 0.39 7.37 -2.05
CA ARG A 93 -0.16 6.88 -0.78
C ARG A 93 -0.04 5.36 -0.63
N ALA A 94 -0.22 4.62 -1.71
CA ALA A 94 -0.07 3.16 -1.71
C ALA A 94 1.38 2.76 -1.39
N LEU A 95 2.36 3.44 -2.01
CA LEU A 95 3.77 3.28 -1.69
C LEU A 95 4.09 3.66 -0.24
N ALA A 96 3.56 4.79 0.23
CA ALA A 96 3.77 5.26 1.60
C ALA A 96 3.28 4.23 2.65
N LYS A 97 2.09 3.65 2.43
CA LYS A 97 1.55 2.58 3.29
C LYS A 97 2.45 1.35 3.31
N LEU A 98 3.04 0.99 2.17
CA LEU A 98 3.91 -0.19 2.04
C LEU A 98 5.22 -0.01 2.83
N ILE A 99 5.67 1.24 3.00
CA ILE A 99 6.85 1.60 3.80
C ILE A 99 6.50 1.81 5.28
N GLY A 100 5.23 1.65 5.67
CA GLY A 100 4.76 1.79 7.05
C GLY A 100 4.32 3.20 7.43
N LEU A 101 4.18 4.12 6.47
CA LEU A 101 3.74 5.49 6.70
C LEU A 101 2.20 5.60 6.63
N SER A 102 1.57 5.95 7.74
CA SER A 102 0.12 6.24 7.78
C SER A 102 -0.14 7.69 7.38
N VAL A 103 -0.54 7.91 6.13
CA VAL A 103 -0.72 9.25 5.57
C VAL A 103 -2.19 9.60 5.40
N SER A 104 -2.57 10.85 5.68
CA SER A 104 -3.96 11.29 5.65
C SER A 104 -4.48 11.38 4.21
N THR A 105 -5.74 10.99 4.00
CA THR A 105 -6.40 11.04 2.70
C THR A 105 -6.55 12.48 2.17
N ARG A 106 -6.49 13.49 3.06
CA ARG A 106 -6.68 14.91 2.72
C ARG A 106 -5.39 15.62 2.28
N GLN A 107 -4.23 14.97 2.36
CA GLN A 107 -2.95 15.60 2.00
C GLN A 107 -2.78 15.68 0.48
N SER A 108 -2.26 16.82 0.00
CA SER A 108 -1.90 17.01 -1.41
C SER A 108 -0.76 16.07 -1.81
N ARG A 109 -0.65 15.77 -3.11
CA ARG A 109 0.40 14.91 -3.65
C ARG A 109 1.79 15.37 -3.20
N ASP A 110 2.08 16.66 -3.32
CA ASP A 110 3.42 17.19 -3.02
C ASP A 110 3.71 17.11 -1.52
N ALA A 111 2.69 17.32 -0.66
CA ALA A 111 2.83 17.09 0.78
C ALA A 111 3.09 15.61 1.10
N LEU A 112 2.48 14.67 0.37
CA LEU A 112 2.75 13.23 0.52
C LEU A 112 4.20 12.89 0.13
N ILE A 113 4.70 13.43 -0.97
CA ILE A 113 6.09 13.23 -1.44
C ILE A 113 7.08 13.75 -0.39
N GLN A 114 6.87 14.96 0.11
CA GLN A 114 7.73 15.56 1.14
C GLN A 114 7.72 14.75 2.46
N THR A 115 6.55 14.24 2.85
CA THR A 115 6.44 13.39 4.04
C THR A 115 7.16 12.05 3.84
N LEU A 116 7.06 11.47 2.64
CA LEU A 116 7.77 10.24 2.28
C LEU A 116 9.29 10.41 2.31
N LEU A 117 9.80 11.48 1.70
CA LEU A 117 11.22 11.82 1.71
C LEU A 117 11.75 12.01 3.14
N SER A 118 11.02 12.78 3.97
CA SER A 118 11.38 13.01 5.37
C SER A 118 11.41 11.71 6.19
N HIS A 119 10.48 10.80 5.94
CA HIS A 119 10.44 9.51 6.61
C HIS A 119 11.60 8.60 6.19
N LEU A 120 11.91 8.58 4.89
CA LEU A 120 13.00 7.79 4.32
C LEU A 120 14.35 8.26 4.86
N ASP A 121 14.56 9.58 4.95
CA ASP A 121 15.76 10.18 5.53
C ASP A 121 15.93 9.80 7.01
N ARG A 122 14.88 9.96 7.83
CA ARG A 122 14.89 9.52 9.24
C ARG A 122 15.20 8.03 9.38
N THR A 123 14.59 7.19 8.55
CA THR A 123 14.80 5.74 8.58
C THR A 123 16.26 5.39 8.28
N ARG A 124 16.90 6.09 7.33
CA ARG A 124 18.33 5.91 7.01
C ARG A 124 19.22 6.39 8.14
N MET A 125 18.90 7.52 8.75
CA MET A 125 19.64 8.04 9.90
C MET A 125 19.58 7.05 11.07
N HIS A 126 18.41 6.51 11.40
CA HIS A 126 18.28 5.48 12.43
C HIS A 126 19.08 4.22 12.12
N ARG A 127 19.11 3.79 10.84
CA ARG A 127 19.91 2.64 10.42
C ARG A 127 21.41 2.87 10.58
N THR A 128 21.92 4.01 10.12
CA THR A 128 23.35 4.35 10.25
C THR A 128 23.79 4.51 11.71
N ILE A 129 22.93 5.03 12.58
CA ILE A 129 23.19 5.10 14.02
C ILE A 129 23.21 3.69 14.63
N SER A 130 22.22 2.85 14.31
CA SER A 130 22.14 1.47 14.83
C SER A 130 23.32 0.59 14.38
N GLU A 131 23.78 0.75 13.14
CA GLU A 131 24.97 0.04 12.63
C GLU A 131 26.26 0.51 13.32
N ARG A 132 26.36 1.80 13.67
CA ARG A 132 27.48 2.32 14.48
C ARG A 132 27.47 1.78 15.91
N ASP A 133 26.32 1.73 16.56
CA ASP A 133 26.20 1.21 17.93
C ASP A 133 26.58 -0.27 18.01
N ARG A 134 26.17 -1.06 17.00
CA ARG A 134 26.50 -2.49 16.91
C ARG A 134 27.97 -2.76 16.64
N SER A 135 28.70 -1.81 16.07
CA SER A 135 30.14 -1.91 15.81
C SER A 135 30.99 -1.66 17.07
N ILE A 136 30.37 -1.17 18.16
CA ILE A 136 31.05 -0.82 19.42
C ILE A 136 30.90 -1.93 20.47
N GLU A 137 30.01 -2.92 20.25
CA GLU A 137 29.68 -3.97 21.24
C GLU A 137 30.38 -5.33 21.07
N GLU A 138 31.42 -5.47 20.23
CA GLU A 138 32.29 -6.65 20.29
C GLU A 138 33.69 -6.32 20.85
N PRO A 139 33.91 -6.41 22.18
CA PRO A 139 35.20 -6.79 22.68
C PRO A 139 35.33 -8.30 22.49
N SER A 140 36.30 -8.65 21.64
CA SER A 140 36.84 -9.97 21.38
C SER A 140 36.92 -10.79 22.67
N ARG A 141 35.94 -11.67 22.91
CA ARG A 141 36.07 -12.70 23.93
C ARG A 141 36.63 -13.94 23.26
N SER A 142 37.94 -13.91 23.08
CA SER A 142 38.79 -15.05 22.71
C SER A 142 38.51 -16.18 23.69
N ALA A 143 37.64 -17.11 23.31
CA ALA A 143 37.50 -18.38 24.02
C ALA A 143 38.73 -19.21 23.67
N ASN A 144 39.65 -19.30 24.63
CA ASN A 144 40.77 -20.26 24.65
C ASN A 144 40.28 -21.63 24.20
N THR A 145 40.62 -22.02 22.99
CA THR A 145 40.57 -23.40 22.52
C THR A 145 41.78 -24.13 23.07
N SER A 146 41.50 -25.13 23.90
CA SER A 146 42.40 -26.15 24.41
C SER A 146 43.23 -26.80 23.29
N ALA A 147 44.55 -26.83 23.47
CA ALA A 147 45.43 -27.87 22.93
C ALA A 147 46.85 -27.70 23.50
N GLU A 148 47.30 -28.62 24.35
CA GLU A 148 48.66 -29.20 24.28
C GLU A 148 48.77 -30.35 25.28
N GLU A 149 48.31 -31.54 24.87
CA GLU A 149 48.98 -32.78 25.26
C GLU A 149 50.26 -32.86 24.44
N THR A 150 51.42 -32.76 25.09
CA THR A 150 52.68 -33.30 24.54
C THR A 150 53.38 -34.05 25.67
N GLU A 151 53.41 -35.37 25.53
CA GLU A 151 54.29 -36.27 26.27
C GLU A 151 55.76 -35.88 26.09
N GLN A 152 56.58 -35.90 27.15
CA GLN A 152 57.89 -36.57 27.09
C GLN A 152 58.54 -36.78 28.47
N SER A 153 58.96 -38.03 28.66
CA SER A 153 59.70 -38.66 29.76
C SER A 153 61.04 -38.05 30.14
N SER A 154 61.46 -38.21 31.40
CA SER A 154 62.65 -38.99 31.85
C SER A 154 62.92 -38.70 33.34
N GLU A 155 62.77 -39.70 34.23
CA GLU A 155 63.83 -40.50 34.88
C GLU A 155 64.51 -39.86 36.12
N GLY A 156 64.61 -40.67 37.19
CA GLY A 156 65.45 -40.41 38.37
C GLY A 156 64.74 -40.68 39.71
N ALA A 157 64.52 -41.92 40.14
CA ALA A 157 65.43 -42.73 40.97
C ALA A 157 65.22 -42.63 42.51
N THR A 158 64.72 -43.74 43.07
CA THR A 158 65.11 -44.44 44.32
C THR A 158 64.89 -43.81 45.71
N SER A 159 64.10 -44.52 46.55
CA SER A 159 64.49 -45.19 47.83
C SER A 159 63.31 -45.20 48.83
N LYS A 160 62.80 -46.38 49.23
CA LYS A 160 63.09 -47.13 50.50
C LYS A 160 62.61 -46.36 51.75
N SER A 161 61.89 -46.88 52.74
CA SER A 161 61.76 -48.20 53.40
C SER A 161 60.35 -48.19 54.06
N GLY A 162 59.66 -49.30 54.30
CA GLY A 162 60.04 -50.41 55.18
C GLY A 162 59.12 -50.37 56.41
#